data_AF-A0A327NNW4-F1
#
_entry.id   AF-A0A327NNW4-F1
#
_cell.length_a   1.000
_cell.length_b   1.000
_cell.length_c   1.000
_cell.angle_alpha   90.00
_cell.angle_beta   90.00
_cell.angle_gamma   90.00
#
_symmetry.space_group_name_H-M   'P 1'
#
loop_
_entity.id
_entity.type
_entity.pdbx_description
1 polymer ?
#
loop_
_entity_poly.entity_id
_entity_poly.type
_entity_poly.pdbx_seq_one_letter_code
_entity_poly.pdbx_strand_id
1 'polypeptide(L)'
;MKIAHVVTLLTIFCILSVSSCSKKSDDIVPAPTPTEATVGLQVKVDGKAYAPDYAYALATFPGANGYFAIYGLDSKTSDVVALALPTTAVEGTYPMNTVNIGILTINKEDFSTVNGGTGSITITKKTATYMTGTFSFTAYDATGTIKRTLTEGAFNVTIH
;
A
#
# COMPACT_ATOMS: atom_id res chain seq x y z
N MET A 1 19.42 42.28 47.50
CA MET A 1 18.32 43.22 47.86
C MET A 1 18.17 44.27 46.77
N LYS A 2 16.91 44.64 46.45
CA LYS A 2 16.40 45.72 45.55
C LYS A 2 16.44 45.35 44.06
N ILE A 3 15.36 44.99 43.34
CA ILE A 3 13.97 45.47 43.16
C ILE A 3 13.85 46.84 42.44
N ALA A 4 12.98 46.83 41.41
CA ALA A 4 12.28 47.93 40.71
C ALA A 4 12.99 48.51 39.48
N HIS A 5 12.34 48.93 38.38
CA HIS A 5 11.03 48.78 37.71
C HIS A 5 11.12 49.68 36.44
N VAL A 6 10.03 49.82 35.66
CA VAL A 6 9.76 50.82 34.58
C VAL A 6 10.02 50.27 33.16
N VAL A 7 9.05 49.70 32.44
CA VAL A 7 7.84 50.25 31.77
C VAL A 7 8.17 51.37 30.77
N THR A 8 8.13 51.10 29.46
CA THR A 8 7.63 52.07 28.47
C THR A 8 7.03 51.37 27.25
N LEU A 9 5.86 51.87 26.88
CA LEU A 9 4.88 51.44 25.90
C LEU A 9 5.14 52.13 24.54
N LEU A 10 4.68 51.50 23.45
CA LEU A 10 4.20 52.11 22.20
C LEU A 10 5.20 52.73 21.20
N THR A 11 5.31 52.15 19.99
CA THR A 11 4.99 52.88 18.74
C THR A 11 4.86 51.94 17.53
N ILE A 12 3.74 52.10 16.83
CA ILE A 12 3.37 51.51 15.54
C ILE A 12 4.09 52.29 14.43
N PHE A 13 4.68 51.61 13.44
CA PHE A 13 4.86 52.22 12.11
C PHE A 13 4.79 51.20 10.97
N CYS A 14 3.83 51.44 10.08
CA CYS A 14 3.56 50.73 8.84
C CYS A 14 4.71 50.83 7.84
N ILE A 15 4.98 49.75 7.11
CA ILE A 15 5.46 49.87 5.73
C ILE A 15 4.71 48.85 4.87
N LEU A 16 3.82 49.38 4.04
CA LEU A 16 3.23 48.73 2.88
C LEU A 16 4.31 48.60 1.80
N SER A 17 4.60 47.39 1.34
CA SER A 17 5.32 47.15 0.09
C SER A 17 4.40 46.45 -0.90
N VAL A 18 3.75 47.27 -1.72
CA VAL A 18 3.12 46.87 -2.98
C VAL A 18 4.21 46.43 -3.97
N SER A 19 4.36 45.13 -4.16
CA SER A 19 5.08 44.60 -5.33
C SER A 19 4.10 44.39 -6.46
N SER A 20 4.10 45.38 -7.36
CA SER A 20 3.57 45.31 -8.72
C SER A 20 4.43 44.34 -9.54
N CYS A 21 3.83 43.37 -10.21
CA CYS A 21 4.38 42.78 -11.44
C CYS A 21 3.28 42.14 -12.30
N SER A 22 2.99 42.85 -13.40
CA SER A 22 2.65 42.43 -14.77
C SER A 22 1.99 41.08 -15.03
N LYS A 23 0.87 41.17 -15.76
CA LYS A 23 0.18 40.12 -16.48
C LYS A 23 1.08 39.27 -17.40
N LYS A 24 0.76 37.97 -17.40
CA LYS A 24 0.80 36.98 -18.49
C LYS A 24 2.15 36.38 -18.85
N SER A 25 2.43 35.24 -18.21
CA SER A 25 2.83 34.04 -18.94
C SER A 25 2.11 32.88 -18.27
N ASP A 26 1.33 32.15 -19.06
CA ASP A 26 0.81 30.84 -18.66
C ASP A 26 2.04 29.94 -18.54
N ASP A 27 2.66 29.94 -17.35
CA ASP A 27 3.62 28.90 -17.00
C ASP A 27 2.83 27.61 -16.92
N ILE A 28 2.92 26.85 -18.02
CA ILE A 28 2.56 25.45 -18.07
C ILE A 28 3.49 24.78 -17.07
N VAL A 29 3.07 24.73 -15.80
CA VAL A 29 3.62 23.78 -14.84
C VAL A 29 3.50 22.42 -15.52
N PRO A 30 4.61 21.72 -15.82
CA PRO A 30 4.51 20.37 -16.32
C PRO A 30 3.65 19.61 -15.32
N ALA A 31 2.51 19.09 -15.78
CA ALA A 31 1.73 18.16 -14.96
C ALA A 31 2.72 17.12 -14.40
N PRO A 32 2.63 16.77 -13.11
CA PRO A 32 3.52 15.76 -12.55
C PRO A 32 3.42 14.54 -13.46
N THR A 33 4.55 14.19 -14.08
CA THR A 33 4.66 12.97 -14.87
C THR A 33 4.11 11.85 -14.00
N PRO A 34 3.10 11.08 -14.44
CA PRO A 34 2.64 9.94 -13.66
C PRO A 34 3.85 9.05 -13.44
N THR A 35 4.32 8.99 -12.19
CA THR A 35 5.35 8.05 -11.78
C THR A 35 4.88 6.68 -12.28
N GLU A 36 5.57 6.14 -13.29
CA GLU A 36 5.27 4.81 -13.78
C GLU A 36 5.25 3.89 -12.56
N ALA A 37 4.12 3.20 -12.35
CA ALA A 37 4.00 2.32 -11.22
C ALA A 37 5.13 1.28 -11.33
N THR A 38 6.01 1.22 -10.33
CA THR A 38 7.05 0.20 -10.27
C THR A 38 6.40 -1.18 -10.43
N VAL A 39 6.85 -1.97 -11.40
CA VAL A 39 6.40 -3.36 -11.56
C VAL A 39 6.89 -4.14 -10.34
N GLY A 40 6.00 -4.86 -9.67
CA GLY A 40 6.34 -5.61 -8.47
C GLY A 40 5.20 -5.74 -7.46
N LEU A 41 5.53 -6.28 -6.30
CA LEU A 41 4.72 -6.26 -5.09
C LEU A 41 5.56 -5.64 -3.97
N GLN A 42 4.95 -4.74 -3.19
CA GLN A 42 5.57 -4.14 -2.01
C GLN A 42 4.54 -4.04 -0.90
N VAL A 43 4.99 -4.18 0.36
CA VAL A 43 4.12 -4.09 1.54
C VAL A 43 4.96 -3.82 2.78
N LYS A 44 4.35 -3.31 3.85
CA LYS A 44 4.95 -3.31 5.18
C LYS A 44 4.35 -4.45 6.01
N VAL A 45 5.20 -5.33 6.54
CA VAL A 45 4.83 -6.36 7.51
C VAL A 45 5.23 -5.87 8.90
N ASP A 46 4.26 -5.66 9.77
CA ASP A 46 4.45 -5.08 11.10
C ASP A 46 5.27 -3.76 11.05
N GLY A 47 4.98 -2.94 10.04
CA GLY A 47 5.65 -1.66 9.80
C GLY A 47 7.01 -1.74 9.09
N LYS A 48 7.59 -2.93 8.91
CA LYS A 48 8.86 -3.14 8.20
C LYS A 48 8.62 -3.38 6.72
N ALA A 49 9.37 -2.70 5.87
CA ALA A 49 9.28 -2.88 4.43
C ALA A 49 9.64 -4.32 4.02
N TYR A 50 8.79 -4.91 3.19
CA TYR A 50 8.98 -6.19 2.53
C TYR A 50 8.74 -5.97 1.02
N ALA A 51 9.78 -6.24 0.23
CA ALA A 51 9.81 -6.04 -1.21
C ALA A 51 10.42 -7.29 -1.86
N PRO A 52 9.61 -8.33 -2.14
CA PRO A 52 10.08 -9.58 -2.74
C PRO A 52 10.69 -9.33 -4.13
N ASP A 53 11.66 -10.16 -4.52
CA ASP A 53 12.34 -10.05 -5.81
C ASP A 53 11.55 -10.68 -6.97
N TYR A 54 10.60 -11.57 -6.67
CA TYR A 54 9.62 -12.07 -7.63
C TYR A 54 8.22 -11.62 -7.28
N ALA A 55 7.53 -11.02 -8.25
CA ALA A 55 6.11 -10.70 -8.13
C ALA A 55 5.38 -10.98 -9.43
N TYR A 56 4.30 -11.76 -9.35
CA TYR A 56 3.53 -12.21 -10.51
C TYR A 56 2.10 -12.56 -10.08
N ALA A 57 1.18 -12.67 -11.03
CA ALA A 57 -0.12 -13.26 -10.81
C ALA A 57 -0.26 -14.56 -11.62
N LEU A 58 -0.95 -15.55 -11.06
CA LEU A 58 -1.35 -16.77 -11.75
C LEU A 58 -2.85 -16.71 -12.03
N ALA A 59 -3.23 -16.98 -13.27
CA ALA A 59 -4.65 -17.07 -13.66
C ALA A 59 -5.43 -18.14 -12.86
N THR A 60 -4.73 -19.14 -12.33
CA THR A 60 -5.27 -20.18 -11.46
C THR A 60 -4.42 -20.37 -10.21
N PHE A 61 -5.04 -20.32 -9.03
CA PHE A 61 -4.38 -20.59 -7.76
C PHE A 61 -4.21 -22.10 -7.54
N PRO A 62 -2.96 -22.60 -7.35
CA PRO A 62 -2.74 -24.00 -7.01
C PRO A 62 -3.50 -24.38 -5.72
N GLY A 63 -4.32 -25.41 -5.79
CA GLY A 63 -5.05 -25.93 -4.64
C GLY A 63 -6.43 -25.32 -4.39
N ALA A 64 -6.85 -24.29 -5.14
CA ALA A 64 -8.25 -23.83 -5.13
C ALA A 64 -8.76 -23.49 -6.54
N ASN A 65 -9.64 -24.35 -7.06
CA ASN A 65 -10.30 -24.11 -8.34
C ASN A 65 -11.17 -22.85 -8.27
N GLY A 66 -11.16 -22.05 -9.34
CA GLY A 66 -11.98 -20.83 -9.42
C GLY A 66 -11.35 -19.61 -8.76
N TYR A 67 -10.08 -19.68 -8.38
CA TYR A 67 -9.30 -18.56 -7.84
C TYR A 67 -8.14 -18.20 -8.77
N PHE A 68 -7.82 -16.91 -8.86
CA PHE A 68 -6.50 -16.45 -9.28
C PHE A 68 -5.72 -16.02 -8.04
N ALA A 69 -4.40 -15.88 -8.17
CA ALA A 69 -3.62 -15.32 -7.07
C ALA A 69 -2.51 -14.38 -7.55
N ILE A 70 -2.23 -13.37 -6.72
CA ILE A 70 -1.10 -12.48 -6.83
C ILE A 70 -0.05 -12.95 -5.81
N TYR A 71 1.19 -13.11 -6.23
CA TYR A 71 2.31 -13.57 -5.42
C TYR A 71 3.40 -12.52 -5.33
N GLY A 72 4.02 -12.45 -4.16
CA GLY A 72 5.32 -11.86 -3.93
C GLY A 72 6.19 -12.86 -3.17
N LEU A 73 7.26 -13.34 -3.80
CA LEU A 73 8.20 -14.34 -3.27
C LEU A 73 9.58 -13.72 -3.14
N ASP A 74 10.19 -13.80 -1.95
CA ASP A 74 11.61 -13.52 -1.76
C ASP A 74 12.40 -14.83 -1.99
N SER A 75 13.18 -14.89 -3.07
CA SER A 75 13.91 -16.10 -3.43
C SER A 75 15.05 -16.48 -2.48
N LYS A 76 15.50 -15.55 -1.63
CA LYS A 76 16.61 -15.77 -0.69
C LYS A 76 16.11 -16.36 0.61
N THR A 77 14.96 -15.88 1.10
CA THR A 77 14.37 -16.34 2.37
C THR A 77 13.26 -17.37 2.18
N SER A 78 12.72 -17.49 0.96
CA SER A 78 11.48 -18.21 0.64
C SER A 78 10.25 -17.65 1.37
N ASP A 79 10.30 -16.39 1.81
CA ASP A 79 9.14 -15.69 2.36
C ASP A 79 8.15 -15.38 1.24
N VAL A 80 6.86 -15.42 1.55
CA VAL A 80 5.77 -15.29 0.56
C VAL A 80 4.69 -14.37 1.11
N VAL A 81 4.19 -13.48 0.24
CA VAL A 81 2.88 -12.85 0.37
C VAL A 81 2.04 -13.30 -0.81
N ALA A 82 0.85 -13.85 -0.56
CA ALA A 82 -0.08 -14.20 -1.61
C ALA A 82 -1.49 -13.66 -1.33
N LEU A 83 -2.16 -13.21 -2.38
CA LEU A 83 -3.53 -12.71 -2.36
C LEU A 83 -4.34 -13.56 -3.33
N ALA A 84 -5.30 -14.34 -2.84
CA ALA A 84 -6.15 -15.18 -3.66
C ALA A 84 -7.58 -14.62 -3.71
N LEU A 85 -8.12 -14.45 -4.91
CA LEU A 85 -9.48 -13.96 -5.13
C LEU A 85 -10.20 -14.84 -6.17
N PRO A 86 -11.54 -14.92 -6.12
CA PRO A 86 -12.31 -15.60 -7.16
C PRO A 86 -11.97 -15.06 -8.56
N THR A 87 -11.94 -15.93 -9.57
CA THR A 87 -11.64 -15.56 -10.97
C THR A 87 -12.65 -14.56 -11.55
N THR A 88 -13.85 -14.50 -10.97
CA THR A 88 -14.91 -13.53 -11.28
C THR A 88 -14.65 -12.14 -10.72
N ALA A 89 -13.66 -11.94 -9.84
CA ALA A 89 -13.33 -10.62 -9.33
C ALA A 89 -12.77 -9.74 -10.46
N VAL A 90 -13.30 -8.53 -10.54
CA VAL A 90 -12.97 -7.49 -11.53
C VAL A 90 -12.38 -6.28 -10.78
N GLU A 91 -12.27 -5.14 -11.43
CA GLU A 91 -11.87 -3.89 -10.78
C GLU A 91 -12.85 -3.54 -9.66
N GLY A 92 -12.33 -3.20 -8.48
CA GLY A 92 -13.13 -2.95 -7.28
C GLY A 92 -12.40 -3.27 -5.98
N THR A 93 -13.06 -2.98 -4.85
CA THR A 93 -12.55 -3.25 -3.51
C THR A 93 -13.30 -4.43 -2.89
N TYR A 94 -12.52 -5.39 -2.38
CA TYR A 94 -13.02 -6.63 -1.80
C TYR A 94 -12.53 -6.77 -0.35
N PRO A 95 -13.39 -7.19 0.58
CA PRO A 95 -12.96 -7.46 1.95
C PRO A 95 -12.10 -8.72 2.00
N MET A 96 -11.00 -8.68 2.74
CA MET A 96 -10.17 -9.85 3.02
C MET A 96 -10.81 -10.67 4.14
N ASN A 97 -11.04 -11.96 3.88
CA ASN A 97 -11.75 -12.89 4.76
C ASN A 97 -11.45 -14.35 4.32
N THR A 98 -12.41 -15.26 4.49
CA THR A 98 -12.34 -16.67 4.05
C THR A 98 -12.60 -16.87 2.56
N VAL A 99 -13.15 -15.87 1.87
CA VAL A 99 -13.41 -15.87 0.42
C VAL A 99 -12.29 -15.17 -0.33
N ASN A 100 -11.92 -13.94 0.04
CA ASN A 100 -10.75 -13.26 -0.53
C ASN A 100 -9.60 -13.37 0.46
N ILE A 101 -8.61 -14.18 0.13
CA ILE A 101 -7.68 -14.73 1.11
C ILE A 101 -6.34 -14.03 1.01
N GLY A 102 -5.81 -13.61 2.16
CA GLY A 102 -4.44 -13.14 2.32
C GLY A 102 -3.63 -14.23 2.99
N ILE A 103 -2.44 -14.50 2.46
CA ILE A 103 -1.49 -15.48 2.97
C ILE A 103 -0.15 -14.78 3.14
N LEU A 104 0.50 -15.04 4.27
CA LEU A 104 1.85 -14.60 4.56
C LEU A 104 2.62 -15.78 5.14
N THR A 105 3.72 -16.15 4.50
CA THR A 105 4.75 -17.00 5.10
C THR A 105 5.96 -16.12 5.32
N ILE A 106 6.39 -15.92 6.56
CA ILE A 106 7.57 -15.12 6.88
C ILE A 106 8.37 -15.78 7.99
N ASN A 107 9.69 -15.91 7.81
CA ASN A 107 10.57 -16.61 8.76
C ASN A 107 10.09 -18.02 9.12
N LYS A 108 9.49 -18.73 8.15
CA LYS A 108 8.90 -20.08 8.32
C LYS A 108 7.66 -20.14 9.22
N GLU A 109 7.03 -19.01 9.50
CA GLU A 109 5.73 -18.93 10.15
C GLU A 109 4.65 -18.62 9.11
N ASP A 110 3.53 -19.34 9.17
CA ASP A 110 2.40 -19.17 8.26
C ASP A 110 1.25 -18.41 8.92
N PHE A 111 0.73 -17.41 8.21
CA PHE A 111 -0.39 -16.59 8.61
C PHE A 111 -1.40 -16.50 7.49
N SER A 112 -2.69 -16.42 7.83
CA SER A 112 -3.74 -16.21 6.85
C SER A 112 -4.91 -15.41 7.40
N THR A 113 -5.64 -14.75 6.50
CA THR A 113 -6.93 -14.12 6.81
C THR A 113 -8.00 -15.14 7.15
N VAL A 114 -7.89 -16.39 6.72
CA VAL A 114 -8.88 -17.44 7.05
C VAL A 114 -8.92 -17.76 8.56
N ASN A 115 -7.85 -17.42 9.29
CA ASN A 115 -7.72 -17.63 10.73
C ASN A 115 -8.26 -16.45 11.57
N GLY A 116 -9.23 -15.69 11.03
CA GLY A 116 -9.83 -14.52 11.71
C GLY A 116 -9.20 -13.17 11.33
N GLY A 117 -8.42 -13.13 10.26
CA GLY A 117 -7.88 -11.89 9.72
C GLY A 117 -8.93 -11.09 8.93
N THR A 118 -8.70 -9.79 8.83
CA THR A 118 -9.61 -8.85 8.15
C THR A 118 -8.81 -7.79 7.40
N GLY A 119 -9.44 -7.12 6.44
CA GLY A 119 -8.82 -6.06 5.67
C GLY A 119 -9.50 -5.85 4.32
N SER A 120 -8.78 -5.29 3.37
CA SER A 120 -9.24 -5.13 2.00
C SER A 120 -8.12 -5.27 0.98
N ILE A 121 -8.53 -5.65 -0.22
CA ILE A 121 -7.76 -5.55 -1.45
C ILE A 121 -8.57 -4.72 -2.44
N THR A 122 -7.91 -3.81 -3.15
CA THR A 122 -8.49 -3.03 -4.24
C THR A 122 -7.77 -3.38 -5.53
N ILE A 123 -8.51 -3.87 -6.51
CA ILE A 123 -8.04 -4.04 -7.88
C ILE A 123 -8.37 -2.75 -8.64
N THR A 124 -7.33 -1.99 -9.00
CA THR A 124 -7.49 -0.73 -9.73
C THR A 124 -7.54 -0.97 -11.24
N LYS A 125 -6.80 -1.96 -11.73
CA LYS A 125 -6.84 -2.35 -13.14
C LYS A 125 -6.68 -3.86 -13.29
N LYS A 126 -7.49 -4.47 -14.15
CA LYS A 126 -7.33 -5.89 -14.53
C LYS A 126 -7.56 -6.09 -16.02
N THR A 127 -6.59 -6.73 -16.67
CA THR A 127 -6.68 -7.15 -18.07
C THR A 127 -6.35 -8.64 -18.18
N ALA A 128 -6.25 -9.18 -19.39
CA ALA A 128 -5.86 -10.58 -19.61
C ALA A 128 -4.40 -10.88 -19.17
N THR A 129 -3.51 -9.89 -19.21
CA THR A 129 -2.06 -10.09 -19.00
C THR A 129 -1.50 -9.27 -17.85
N TYR A 130 -2.32 -8.49 -17.16
CA TYR A 130 -1.83 -7.44 -16.27
C TYR A 130 -2.84 -7.07 -15.19
N MET A 131 -2.34 -6.81 -13.97
CA MET A 131 -3.16 -6.37 -12.84
C MET A 131 -2.43 -5.37 -11.93
N THR A 132 -3.15 -4.35 -11.46
CA THR A 132 -2.66 -3.40 -10.44
C THR A 132 -3.65 -3.20 -9.33
N GLY A 133 -3.14 -2.82 -8.16
CA GLY A 133 -3.98 -2.52 -7.02
C GLY A 133 -3.22 -2.30 -5.73
N THR A 134 -3.98 -2.21 -4.64
CA THR A 134 -3.48 -2.03 -3.29
C THR A 134 -4.14 -2.99 -2.32
N PHE A 135 -3.53 -3.21 -1.17
CA PHE A 135 -4.11 -4.04 -0.11
C PHE A 135 -3.63 -3.62 1.27
N SER A 136 -4.45 -3.93 2.27
CA SER A 136 -4.05 -3.89 3.68
C SER A 136 -4.91 -4.87 4.46
N PHE A 137 -4.28 -5.72 5.26
CA PHE A 137 -4.99 -6.71 6.06
C PHE A 137 -4.21 -7.13 7.29
N THR A 138 -4.91 -7.77 8.21
CA THR A 138 -4.34 -8.54 9.31
C THR A 138 -4.45 -10.02 8.97
N ALA A 139 -3.43 -10.79 9.30
CA ALA A 139 -3.43 -12.24 9.18
C ALA A 139 -3.00 -12.87 10.50
N TYR A 140 -3.55 -14.05 10.76
CA TYR A 140 -3.30 -14.78 12.00
C TYR A 140 -2.71 -16.15 11.70
N ASP A 141 -1.91 -16.65 12.63
CA ASP A 141 -1.43 -18.02 12.60
C ASP A 141 -2.60 -19.01 12.73
N ALA A 142 -2.32 -20.31 12.57
CA ALA A 142 -3.36 -21.34 12.63
C ALA A 142 -4.11 -21.39 13.98
N THR A 143 -3.51 -20.87 15.06
CA THR A 143 -4.16 -20.78 16.38
C THR A 143 -5.07 -19.56 16.53
N GLY A 144 -5.02 -18.60 15.60
CA GLY A 144 -5.75 -17.34 15.70
C GLY A 144 -5.18 -16.38 16.75
N THR A 145 -3.98 -16.62 17.28
CA THR A 145 -3.42 -15.89 18.43
C THR A 145 -2.33 -14.92 18.01
N ILE A 146 -1.43 -15.35 17.14
CA ILE A 146 -0.31 -14.54 16.66
C ILE A 146 -0.77 -13.78 15.43
N LYS A 147 -0.65 -12.45 15.47
CA LYS A 147 -1.10 -11.55 14.42
C LYS A 147 0.07 -10.91 13.68
N ARG A 148 -0.03 -10.83 12.36
CA ARG A 148 0.77 -9.97 11.49
C ARG A 148 -0.10 -8.91 10.83
N THR A 149 0.40 -7.70 10.72
CA THR A 149 -0.30 -6.58 10.09
C THR A 149 0.41 -6.21 8.79
N LEU A 150 -0.30 -6.29 7.68
CA LEU A 150 0.16 -5.92 6.35
C LEU A 150 -0.47 -4.59 5.96
N THR A 151 0.36 -3.56 5.82
CA THR A 151 -0.07 -2.19 5.47
C THR A 151 0.67 -1.68 4.25
N GLU A 152 0.09 -0.65 3.61
CA GLU A 152 0.70 0.00 2.44
C GLU A 152 1.07 -0.99 1.33
N GLY A 153 0.27 -2.05 1.19
CA GLY A 153 0.43 -3.05 0.16
C GLY A 153 0.07 -2.48 -1.22
N ALA A 154 0.93 -2.69 -2.20
CA ALA A 154 0.69 -2.36 -3.59
C ALA A 154 1.22 -3.47 -4.49
N PHE A 155 0.53 -3.70 -5.61
CA PHE A 155 0.96 -4.64 -6.64
C PHE A 155 0.75 -4.04 -8.03
N ASN A 156 1.68 -4.38 -8.91
CA ASN A 156 1.68 -4.11 -10.33
C ASN A 156 2.36 -5.29 -11.02
N VAL A 157 1.58 -6.24 -11.51
CA VAL A 157 2.08 -7.56 -11.89
C VAL A 157 1.53 -8.03 -13.23
N THR A 158 2.31 -8.85 -13.92
CA THR A 158 1.89 -9.62 -15.10
C THR A 158 1.09 -10.85 -14.66
N ILE A 159 0.05 -11.19 -15.42
CA ILE A 159 -0.71 -12.43 -15.26
C ILE A 159 -0.12 -13.49 -16.18
N HIS A 160 0.23 -14.64 -15.61
CA HIS A 160 0.72 -15.83 -16.30
C HIS A 160 -0.32 -16.96 -16.29
#